data_AF-A0A9Q0UWS9-F1
#
_entry.id   AF-A0A9Q0UWS9-F1
#
_cell.length_a   1.000
_cell.length_b   1.000
_cell.length_c   1.000
_cell.angle_alpha   90.00
_cell.angle_beta   90.00
_cell.angle_gamma   90.00
#
_symmetry.space_group_name_H-M   'P 1'
#
loop_
_entity.id
_entity.type
_entity.pdbx_description
1 polymer ?
#
loop_
_entity_poly.entity_id
_entity_poly.type
_entity_poly.pdbx_seq_one_letter_code
_entity_poly.pdbx_strand_id
1 'polypeptide(L)'
;MENSDGGGGSTSVKAKIMAHPHYHRLLAAYASCQKVGAPPEVVARLEEACASAASMGPANTYSIGEDPALDQFMEAYCEMLTKYEQELSKPLKEAMLFLQRVECQLRALTLSSTSYAWGEGNDRNASSEEELDVNNKIIDPQAEDQELKGQLLRKYSGYLGSLKQEFMKKRKKGKLPKEARQQLLDWWSRHHKWPYPSESQKLALAESTGLDQKQINNWFINQRKRHWKPSEDMQFVVMDAGHPHYYMDNVMGNPFPMDFSHTLL
;
A
#
# COMPACT_ATOMS: atom_id res chain seq x y z
N MET A 1 30.89 28.31 -32.78
CA MET A 1 31.59 27.05 -32.45
C MET A 1 30.81 26.38 -31.35
N GLU A 2 30.32 25.20 -31.67
CA GLU A 2 29.23 24.49 -31.03
C GLU A 2 29.61 23.94 -29.65
N ASN A 3 28.65 24.01 -28.72
CA ASN A 3 28.64 23.28 -27.47
C ASN A 3 28.13 21.85 -27.72
N SER A 4 28.92 20.84 -27.35
CA SER A 4 28.46 19.47 -27.10
C SER A 4 29.52 18.74 -26.29
N ASP A 5 29.16 18.23 -25.11
CA ASP A 5 29.06 16.78 -24.89
C ASP A 5 28.81 16.48 -23.40
N GLY A 6 27.86 15.59 -23.11
CA GLY A 6 27.45 15.25 -21.75
C GLY A 6 26.06 14.61 -21.61
N GLY A 7 25.27 14.56 -22.68
CA GLY A 7 23.90 14.02 -22.67
C GLY A 7 23.68 12.68 -23.40
N GLY A 8 24.69 12.14 -24.09
CA GLY A 8 24.51 11.06 -25.08
C GLY A 8 24.22 9.65 -24.55
N GLY A 9 24.59 9.34 -23.29
CA GLY A 9 24.48 7.97 -22.77
C GLY A 9 23.04 7.52 -22.45
N SER A 10 22.24 8.39 -21.81
CA SER A 10 20.87 8.04 -21.37
C SER A 10 19.87 7.96 -22.53
N THR A 11 20.07 8.78 -23.56
CA THR A 11 19.24 8.75 -24.77
C THR A 11 19.48 7.48 -25.59
N SER A 12 20.72 7.02 -25.67
CA SER A 12 21.09 5.75 -26.34
C SER A 12 20.47 4.52 -25.67
N VAL A 13 20.53 4.42 -24.32
CA VAL A 13 19.90 3.30 -23.60
C VAL A 13 18.38 3.31 -23.75
N LYS A 14 17.73 4.47 -23.67
CA LYS A 14 16.28 4.58 -23.90
C LYS A 14 15.90 4.17 -25.32
N ALA A 15 16.68 4.55 -26.32
CA ALA A 15 16.46 4.14 -27.71
C ALA A 15 16.57 2.61 -27.87
N LYS A 16 17.57 1.98 -27.24
CA LYS A 16 17.70 0.52 -27.21
C LYS A 16 16.51 -0.18 -26.55
N ILE A 17 16.04 0.35 -25.41
CA ILE A 17 14.86 -0.20 -24.71
C ILE A 17 13.60 -0.06 -25.58
N MET A 18 13.38 1.08 -26.25
CA MET A 18 12.22 1.28 -27.10
C MET A 18 12.25 0.43 -28.38
N ALA A 19 13.44 0.15 -28.92
CA ALA A 19 13.64 -0.73 -30.08
C ALA A 19 13.57 -2.22 -29.72
N HIS A 20 13.61 -2.57 -28.43
CA HIS A 20 13.65 -3.94 -27.96
C HIS A 20 12.30 -4.66 -28.19
N PRO A 21 12.29 -5.92 -28.67
CA PRO A 21 11.06 -6.68 -28.90
C PRO A 21 10.13 -6.76 -27.69
N HIS A 22 10.64 -6.92 -26.47
CA HIS A 22 9.84 -6.93 -25.24
C HIS A 22 9.30 -5.56 -24.78
N TYR A 23 9.58 -4.46 -25.48
CA TYR A 23 9.12 -3.13 -25.07
C TYR A 23 7.58 -3.02 -24.98
N HIS A 24 6.86 -3.59 -25.96
CA HIS A 24 5.39 -3.61 -25.93
C HIS A 24 4.85 -4.41 -24.75
N ARG A 25 5.48 -5.54 -24.40
CA ARG A 25 5.13 -6.37 -23.24
C ARG A 25 5.36 -5.61 -21.94
N LEU A 26 6.46 -4.85 -21.87
CA LEU A 26 6.78 -4.00 -20.74
C LEU A 26 5.73 -2.89 -20.56
N LEU A 27 5.38 -2.18 -21.63
CA LEU A 27 4.34 -1.15 -21.60
C LEU A 27 2.99 -1.73 -21.19
N ALA A 28 2.63 -2.90 -21.71
CA ALA A 28 1.40 -3.58 -21.34
C ALA A 28 1.38 -3.95 -19.85
N ALA A 29 2.45 -4.57 -19.32
CA ALA A 29 2.56 -4.91 -17.91
C ALA A 29 2.47 -3.65 -17.02
N TYR A 30 3.16 -2.58 -17.39
CA TYR A 30 3.09 -1.30 -16.67
C TYR A 30 1.68 -0.71 -16.68
N ALA A 31 1.02 -0.70 -17.84
CA ALA A 31 -0.35 -0.22 -17.96
C ALA A 31 -1.32 -1.07 -17.12
N SER A 32 -1.15 -2.39 -17.09
CA SER A 32 -1.96 -3.27 -16.25
C SER A 32 -1.83 -2.93 -14.77
N CYS A 33 -0.63 -2.63 -14.26
CA CYS A 33 -0.44 -2.13 -12.89
C CYS A 33 -1.26 -0.85 -12.63
N GLN A 34 -1.27 0.09 -13.59
CA GLN A 34 -2.01 1.36 -13.46
C GLN A 34 -3.53 1.19 -13.55
N LYS A 35 -4.01 0.13 -14.21
CA LYS A 35 -5.45 -0.17 -14.30
C LYS A 35 -6.02 -0.68 -12.98
N VAL A 36 -5.20 -1.23 -12.09
CA VAL A 36 -5.68 -1.81 -10.83
C VAL A 36 -6.32 -0.71 -9.95
N GLY A 37 -7.64 -0.79 -9.79
CA GLY A 37 -8.41 0.17 -8.99
C GLY A 37 -8.66 1.53 -9.68
N ALA A 38 -8.29 1.67 -10.96
CA ALA A 38 -8.54 2.89 -11.71
C ALA A 38 -10.02 3.00 -12.17
N PRO A 39 -10.57 4.23 -12.27
CA PRO A 39 -11.89 4.45 -12.86
C PRO A 39 -11.95 3.97 -14.33
N PRO A 40 -13.13 3.56 -14.83
CA PRO A 40 -13.28 3.08 -16.21
C PRO A 40 -12.77 4.04 -17.28
N GLU A 41 -12.93 5.36 -17.07
CA GLU A 41 -12.42 6.40 -17.97
C GLU A 41 -10.89 6.38 -18.07
N VAL A 42 -10.19 6.19 -16.95
CA VAL A 42 -8.72 6.12 -16.90
C VAL A 42 -8.23 4.84 -17.56
N VAL A 43 -8.92 3.71 -17.33
CA VAL A 43 -8.61 2.43 -17.97
C VAL A 43 -8.70 2.54 -19.50
N ALA A 44 -9.77 3.14 -20.02
CA ALA A 44 -9.96 3.34 -21.45
C ALA A 44 -8.85 4.21 -22.08
N ARG A 45 -8.47 5.30 -21.40
CA ARG A 45 -7.36 6.17 -21.85
C ARG A 45 -6.01 5.44 -21.87
N LEU A 46 -5.76 4.57 -20.89
CA LEU A 46 -4.55 3.75 -20.84
C LEU A 46 -4.53 2.71 -21.98
N GLU A 47 -5.67 2.11 -22.29
CA GLU A 47 -5.81 1.17 -23.40
C GLU A 47 -5.56 1.82 -24.76
N GLU A 48 -6.12 3.01 -24.97
CA GLU A 48 -5.90 3.80 -26.18
C GLU A 48 -4.42 4.20 -26.33
N ALA A 49 -3.77 4.62 -25.25
CA ALA A 49 -2.34 4.96 -25.25
C ALA A 49 -1.46 3.73 -25.58
N CYS A 50 -1.76 2.56 -25.01
CA CYS A 50 -1.06 1.31 -25.32
C CYS A 50 -1.30 0.86 -26.77
N ALA A 51 -2.54 0.98 -27.28
CA ALA A 51 -2.87 0.64 -28.66
C ALA A 51 -2.16 1.58 -29.66
N SER A 52 -2.09 2.87 -29.34
CA SER A 52 -1.36 3.86 -30.13
C SER A 52 0.15 3.57 -30.17
N ALA A 53 0.72 3.14 -29.03
CA ALA A 53 2.12 2.71 -28.96
C ALA A 53 2.39 1.41 -29.73
N ALA A 54 1.43 0.48 -29.80
CA ALA A 54 1.54 -0.75 -30.60
C ALA A 54 1.42 -0.51 -32.11
N SER A 55 0.69 0.55 -32.52
CA SER A 55 0.59 1.00 -33.92
C SER A 55 1.90 1.60 -34.45
N MET A 56 2.74 2.15 -33.57
CA MET A 56 4.13 2.47 -33.91
C MET A 56 4.92 1.16 -33.89
N GLY A 57 4.79 0.37 -34.96
CA GLY A 57 5.43 -0.93 -35.09
C GLY A 57 6.93 -0.89 -34.79
N PRO A 58 7.54 -2.02 -34.39
CA PRO A 58 8.94 -2.03 -33.99
C PRO A 58 9.79 -1.48 -35.14
N ALA A 59 10.53 -0.40 -34.88
CA ALA A 59 11.69 -0.07 -35.70
C ALA A 59 12.68 -1.22 -35.47
N ASN A 60 12.55 -2.27 -36.29
CA ASN A 60 13.07 -3.62 -36.10
C ASN A 60 14.61 -3.64 -36.25
N THR A 61 15.29 -2.98 -35.32
CA THR A 61 16.73 -2.69 -35.38
C THR A 61 17.51 -3.43 -34.31
N TYR A 62 16.83 -4.02 -33.32
CA TYR A 62 17.44 -4.77 -32.23
C TYR A 62 17.01 -6.24 -32.30
N SER A 63 17.98 -7.12 -32.44
CA SER A 63 17.76 -8.58 -32.45
C SER A 63 17.93 -9.14 -31.03
N ILE A 64 17.03 -10.04 -30.63
CA ILE A 64 17.15 -10.79 -29.37
C ILE A 64 18.51 -11.51 -29.37
N GLY A 65 19.31 -11.32 -28.32
CA GLY A 65 20.66 -11.86 -28.20
C GLY A 65 21.80 -10.89 -28.53
N GLU A 66 21.52 -9.67 -29.02
CA GLU A 66 22.55 -8.63 -29.23
C GLU A 66 23.12 -8.10 -27.91
N ASP A 67 22.30 -8.01 -26.86
CA ASP A 67 22.70 -7.69 -25.49
C ASP A 67 21.92 -8.58 -24.49
N PRO A 68 22.46 -9.76 -24.13
CA PRO A 68 21.82 -10.70 -23.22
C PRO A 68 21.49 -10.11 -21.84
N ALA A 69 22.23 -9.08 -21.39
CA ALA A 69 21.96 -8.43 -20.12
C ALA A 69 20.71 -7.55 -20.21
N LEU A 70 20.51 -6.86 -21.33
CA LEU A 70 19.29 -6.09 -21.59
C LEU A 70 18.08 -7.03 -21.75
N ASP A 71 18.23 -8.13 -22.47
CA ASP A 71 17.17 -9.12 -22.67
C ASP A 71 16.68 -9.67 -21.32
N GLN A 72 17.62 -10.09 -20.46
CA GLN A 72 17.33 -10.57 -19.11
C GLN A 72 16.68 -9.49 -18.24
N PHE A 73 17.15 -8.24 -18.33
CA PHE A 73 16.55 -7.12 -17.61
C PHE A 73 15.10 -6.89 -18.04
N MET A 74 14.84 -6.84 -19.36
CA MET A 74 13.50 -6.61 -19.90
C MET A 74 12.52 -7.71 -19.45
N GLU A 75 12.96 -8.97 -19.46
CA GLU A 75 12.14 -10.10 -18.99
C GLU A 75 11.89 -10.05 -17.47
N ALA A 76 12.94 -9.92 -16.66
CA ALA A 76 12.82 -9.84 -15.21
C ALA A 76 11.95 -8.66 -14.74
N TYR A 77 12.06 -7.51 -15.43
CA TYR A 77 11.27 -6.33 -15.09
C TYR A 77 9.80 -6.48 -15.51
N CYS A 78 9.51 -7.14 -16.65
CA CYS A 78 8.14 -7.51 -17.01
C CYS A 78 7.51 -8.47 -15.97
N GLU A 79 8.26 -9.46 -15.50
CA GLU A 79 7.81 -10.39 -14.47
C GLU A 79 7.55 -9.69 -13.14
N MET A 80 8.46 -8.79 -12.74
CA MET A 80 8.32 -7.97 -11.54
C MET A 80 7.03 -7.15 -11.57
N LEU A 81 6.74 -6.46 -12.69
CA LEU A 81 5.50 -5.69 -12.85
C LEU A 81 4.25 -6.58 -12.82
N THR A 82 4.30 -7.75 -13.46
CA THR A 82 3.19 -8.70 -13.45
C THR A 82 2.90 -9.19 -12.03
N LYS A 83 3.94 -9.50 -11.25
CA LYS A 83 3.77 -9.89 -9.85
C LYS A 83 3.22 -8.74 -9.00
N TYR A 84 3.71 -7.52 -9.22
CA TYR A 84 3.21 -6.32 -8.56
C TYR A 84 1.72 -6.07 -8.85
N GLU A 85 1.28 -6.24 -10.11
CA GLU A 85 -0.14 -6.17 -10.49
C GLU A 85 -0.98 -7.18 -9.70
N GLN A 86 -0.52 -8.44 -9.60
CA GLN A 86 -1.22 -9.48 -8.84
C GLN A 86 -1.37 -9.10 -7.37
N GLU A 87 -0.28 -8.62 -6.75
CA GLU A 87 -0.26 -8.18 -5.36
C GLU A 87 -1.18 -6.97 -5.11
N LEU A 88 -1.25 -6.01 -6.03
CA LEU A 88 -2.20 -4.90 -5.97
C LEU A 88 -3.66 -5.37 -6.13
N SER A 89 -3.91 -6.32 -7.03
CA SER A 89 -5.27 -6.76 -7.36
C SER A 89 -5.93 -7.57 -6.25
N LYS A 90 -5.13 -8.27 -5.44
CA LYS A 90 -5.62 -9.21 -4.42
C LYS A 90 -6.42 -8.51 -3.31
N PRO A 91 -5.92 -7.47 -2.61
CA PRO A 91 -6.69 -6.74 -1.61
C PRO A 91 -7.96 -6.12 -2.18
N LEU A 92 -7.90 -5.62 -3.41
CA LEU A 92 -9.05 -5.01 -4.08
C LEU A 92 -10.16 -6.04 -4.32
N LYS A 93 -9.82 -7.21 -4.86
CA LYS A 93 -10.77 -8.32 -5.08
C LYS A 93 -11.35 -8.82 -3.76
N GLU A 94 -10.52 -9.00 -2.74
CA GLU A 94 -10.96 -9.42 -1.41
C GLU A 94 -11.95 -8.40 -0.79
N ALA A 95 -11.66 -7.11 -0.90
CA ALA A 95 -12.55 -6.05 -0.44
C ALA A 95 -13.87 -6.01 -1.22
N MET A 96 -13.83 -6.14 -2.55
CA MET A 96 -15.04 -6.20 -3.39
C MET A 96 -15.93 -7.38 -3.01
N LEU A 97 -15.35 -8.57 -2.83
CA LEU A 97 -16.08 -9.77 -2.42
C LEU A 97 -16.69 -9.62 -1.02
N PHE A 98 -15.96 -9.00 -0.09
CA PHE A 98 -16.48 -8.69 1.24
C PHE A 98 -17.67 -7.74 1.17
N LEU A 99 -17.56 -6.64 0.41
CA LEU A 99 -18.64 -5.68 0.24
C LEU A 99 -19.87 -6.31 -0.41
N GLN A 100 -19.67 -7.11 -1.47
CA GLN A 100 -20.75 -7.83 -2.14
C GLN A 100 -21.45 -8.80 -1.18
N ARG A 101 -20.70 -9.48 -0.30
CA ARG A 101 -21.28 -10.37 0.72
C ARG A 101 -22.14 -9.59 1.71
N VAL A 102 -21.64 -8.47 2.23
CA VAL A 102 -22.38 -7.58 3.14
C VAL A 102 -23.65 -7.05 2.46
N GLU A 103 -23.54 -6.66 1.19
CA GLU A 103 -24.67 -6.19 0.40
C GLU A 103 -25.74 -7.26 0.23
N CYS A 104 -25.36 -8.51 -0.07
CA CYS A 104 -26.29 -9.64 -0.14
C CYS A 104 -26.98 -9.91 1.21
N GLN A 105 -26.24 -9.85 2.32
CA GLN A 105 -26.82 -9.99 3.66
C GLN A 105 -27.84 -8.89 3.95
N LEU A 106 -27.52 -7.64 3.58
CA LEU A 106 -28.43 -6.52 3.75
C LEU A 106 -29.69 -6.69 2.90
N ARG A 107 -29.55 -7.06 1.62
CA ARG A 107 -30.68 -7.34 0.71
C ARG A 107 -31.59 -8.45 1.23
N ALA A 108 -31.02 -9.52 1.80
CA ALA A 108 -31.79 -10.63 2.36
C ALA A 108 -32.64 -10.19 3.57
N LEU A 109 -32.14 -9.28 4.41
CA LEU A 109 -32.91 -8.69 5.51
C LEU A 109 -34.04 -7.80 5.02
N THR A 110 -33.83 -7.07 3.91
CA THR A 110 -34.85 -6.19 3.33
C THR A 110 -35.96 -6.98 2.64
N LEU A 111 -35.62 -8.03 1.88
CA LEU A 111 -36.59 -8.89 1.21
C LEU A 111 -37.38 -9.78 2.18
N SER A 112 -36.73 -10.29 3.22
CA SER A 112 -37.43 -10.98 4.33
C SER A 112 -38.42 -10.06 5.08
N SER A 113 -38.24 -8.73 4.96
CA SER A 113 -39.16 -7.76 5.56
C SER A 113 -40.43 -7.51 4.75
N THR A 114 -40.42 -7.80 3.45
CA THR A 114 -41.56 -7.56 2.56
C THR A 114 -42.49 -8.77 2.45
N SER A 115 -42.00 -9.99 2.74
CA SER A 115 -42.80 -11.21 2.58
C SER A 115 -43.79 -11.50 3.71
N TYR A 116 -43.72 -10.80 4.86
CA TYR A 116 -44.69 -10.96 5.95
C TYR A 116 -45.84 -9.94 5.93
N ALA A 117 -45.87 -9.01 4.97
CA ALA A 117 -46.86 -7.93 4.94
C ALA A 117 -48.15 -8.23 4.12
N TRP A 118 -48.23 -9.37 3.41
CA TRP A 118 -49.34 -9.64 2.47
C TRP A 118 -49.91 -11.05 2.53
N GLY A 119 -50.13 -11.61 3.73
CA GLY A 119 -50.79 -12.91 3.81
C GLY A 119 -51.24 -13.28 5.19
N GLU A 120 -52.42 -12.80 5.61
CA GLU A 120 -53.48 -13.62 6.23
C GLU A 120 -54.63 -12.71 6.68
N GLY A 121 -55.69 -12.65 5.87
CA GLY A 121 -57.00 -12.11 6.22
C GLY A 121 -58.06 -13.11 5.78
N ASN A 122 -58.27 -14.11 6.63
CA ASN A 122 -59.28 -15.16 6.50
C ASN A 122 -60.68 -14.58 6.69
N ASP A 123 -61.45 -14.43 5.62
CA ASP A 123 -62.87 -14.08 5.71
C ASP A 123 -63.76 -15.32 5.60
N ARG A 124 -64.08 -15.85 6.79
CA ARG A 124 -65.29 -16.62 7.03
C ARG A 124 -66.48 -15.66 6.93
N ASN A 125 -67.40 -16.01 6.03
CA ASN A 125 -68.78 -15.56 5.93
C ASN A 125 -69.44 -15.35 7.31
N ALA A 126 -69.57 -14.08 7.72
CA ALA A 126 -70.43 -13.64 8.83
C ALA A 126 -71.11 -12.32 8.44
N SER A 127 -72.32 -12.50 7.93
CA SER A 127 -73.34 -11.47 7.74
C SER A 127 -73.64 -10.73 9.05
N SER A 128 -73.46 -9.41 9.07
CA SER A 128 -74.35 -8.47 9.78
C SER A 128 -73.97 -7.05 9.36
N GLU A 129 -74.91 -6.40 8.69
CA GLU A 129 -75.05 -4.95 8.55
C GLU A 129 -74.82 -4.22 9.89
N GLU A 130 -74.03 -3.14 9.88
CA GLU A 130 -74.28 -1.83 10.52
C GLU A 130 -73.13 -0.86 10.16
N GLU A 131 -73.51 0.37 9.80
CA GLU A 131 -72.65 1.43 9.26
C GLU A 131 -71.77 2.09 10.32
N LEU A 132 -70.45 2.21 10.08
CA LEU A 132 -69.59 3.17 10.76
C LEU A 132 -68.48 3.71 9.85
N ASP A 133 -68.59 5.01 9.57
CA ASP A 133 -67.54 6.02 9.33
C ASP A 133 -66.24 5.55 8.64
N VAL A 134 -66.18 5.74 7.33
CA VAL A 134 -64.97 5.62 6.51
C VAL A 134 -64.04 6.80 6.83
N ASN A 135 -63.47 6.81 8.03
CA ASN A 135 -62.24 7.53 8.29
C ASN A 135 -61.12 6.73 7.62
N ASN A 136 -60.89 7.04 6.34
CA ASN A 136 -59.83 6.51 5.52
C ASN A 136 -58.49 6.93 6.15
N LYS A 137 -58.03 6.17 7.17
CA LYS A 137 -56.64 6.17 7.59
C LYS A 137 -55.84 5.65 6.41
N ILE A 138 -55.46 6.57 5.54
CA ILE A 138 -54.27 6.44 4.72
C ILE A 138 -53.15 6.26 5.74
N ILE A 139 -52.87 5.00 6.06
CA ILE A 139 -51.72 4.59 6.85
C ILE A 139 -50.53 5.09 6.03
N ASP A 140 -49.93 6.18 6.48
CA ASP A 140 -48.72 6.75 5.91
C ASP A 140 -47.61 5.69 6.10
N PRO A 141 -47.16 5.01 5.03
CA PRO A 141 -46.12 3.98 5.14
C PRO A 141 -44.81 4.55 5.70
N GLN A 142 -44.65 5.86 5.64
CA GLN A 142 -43.49 6.59 6.12
C GLN A 142 -43.55 6.87 7.63
N ALA A 143 -44.75 6.95 8.21
CA ALA A 143 -44.93 7.09 9.66
C ALA A 143 -44.56 5.80 10.40
N GLU A 144 -44.94 4.65 9.84
CA GLU A 144 -44.56 3.34 10.37
C GLU A 144 -43.05 3.07 10.28
N ASP A 145 -42.41 3.49 9.18
CA ASP A 145 -40.95 3.37 9.00
C ASP A 145 -40.18 4.25 9.99
N GLN A 146 -40.68 5.45 10.28
CA GLN A 146 -40.09 6.32 11.31
C GLN A 146 -40.26 5.76 12.73
N GLU A 147 -41.40 5.15 13.02
CA GLU A 147 -41.64 4.50 14.30
C GLU A 147 -40.76 3.25 14.48
N LEU A 148 -40.68 2.40 13.45
CA LEU A 148 -39.83 1.22 13.43
C LEU A 148 -38.36 1.60 13.60
N LYS A 149 -37.90 2.63 12.88
CA LYS A 149 -36.56 3.22 13.05
C LYS A 149 -36.33 3.72 14.48
N GLY A 150 -37.32 4.38 15.08
CA GLY A 150 -37.28 4.82 16.47
C GLY A 150 -37.16 3.67 17.46
N GLN A 151 -37.90 2.58 17.23
CA GLN A 151 -37.86 1.36 18.04
C GLN A 151 -36.51 0.62 17.90
N LEU A 152 -35.99 0.48 16.68
CA LEU A 152 -34.68 -0.11 16.40
C LEU A 152 -33.55 0.71 17.03
N LEU A 153 -33.58 2.05 16.87
CA LEU A 153 -32.60 2.92 17.52
C LEU A 153 -32.69 2.79 19.05
N ARG A 154 -33.88 2.74 19.64
CA ARG A 154 -34.02 2.56 21.09
C ARG A 154 -33.45 1.21 21.56
N LYS A 155 -33.73 0.13 20.85
CA LYS A 155 -33.32 -1.24 21.20
C LYS A 155 -31.83 -1.48 20.99
N TYR A 156 -31.25 -0.94 19.92
CA TYR A 156 -29.87 -1.23 19.51
C TYR A 156 -28.89 -0.07 19.67
N SER A 157 -29.32 1.14 20.08
CA SER A 157 -28.43 2.31 20.27
C SER A 157 -27.25 2.02 21.19
N GLY A 158 -27.46 1.26 22.28
CA GLY A 158 -26.38 0.87 23.18
C GLY A 158 -25.35 -0.04 22.51
N TYR A 159 -25.80 -0.98 21.68
CA TYR A 159 -24.93 -1.88 20.92
C TYR A 159 -24.18 -1.13 19.80
N LEU A 160 -24.88 -0.27 19.06
CA LEU A 160 -24.28 0.62 18.05
C LEU A 160 -23.25 1.57 18.66
N GLY A 161 -23.55 2.10 19.85
CA GLY A 161 -22.63 2.94 20.62
C GLY A 161 -21.38 2.18 21.07
N SER A 162 -21.55 0.97 21.59
CA SER A 162 -20.44 0.08 21.97
C SER A 162 -19.58 -0.30 20.76
N LEU A 163 -20.20 -0.70 19.65
CA LEU A 163 -19.52 -1.08 18.42
C LEU A 163 -18.76 0.10 17.82
N LYS A 164 -19.37 1.29 17.77
CA LYS A 164 -18.69 2.53 17.36
C LYS A 164 -17.54 2.87 18.30
N GLN A 165 -17.68 2.62 19.61
CA GLN A 165 -16.60 2.82 20.56
C GLN A 165 -15.45 1.82 20.33
N GLU A 166 -15.73 0.55 20.04
CA GLU A 166 -14.71 -0.44 19.67
C GLU A 166 -13.95 -0.03 18.39
N PHE A 167 -14.66 0.40 17.34
CA PHE A 167 -14.02 0.87 16.11
C PHE A 167 -13.25 2.18 16.29
N MET A 168 -13.73 3.09 17.16
CA MET A 168 -13.10 4.39 17.42
C MET A 168 -12.04 4.35 18.53
N LYS A 169 -11.83 3.21 19.20
CA LYS A 169 -10.67 2.98 20.07
C LYS A 169 -9.40 2.96 19.20
N LYS A 170 -8.91 4.14 18.83
CA LYS A 170 -7.51 4.30 18.45
C LYS A 170 -6.67 3.69 19.57
N ARG A 171 -5.83 2.69 19.25
CA ARG A 171 -4.94 2.01 20.21
C ARG A 171 -4.28 3.08 21.10
N LYS A 172 -4.42 2.94 22.43
CA LYS A 172 -4.08 3.98 23.42
C LYS A 172 -2.73 4.64 23.07
N LYS A 173 -2.78 5.94 22.77
CA LYS A 173 -1.60 6.76 22.45
C LYS A 173 -0.66 6.76 23.66
N GLY A 174 0.55 6.24 23.49
CA GLY A 174 1.65 6.45 24.44
C GLY A 174 2.52 5.24 24.76
N LYS A 175 2.07 4.00 24.53
CA LYS A 175 2.89 2.80 24.75
C LYS A 175 2.71 1.81 23.59
N LEU A 176 3.83 1.28 23.10
CA LEU A 176 3.82 0.22 22.10
C LEU A 176 3.09 -1.02 22.67
N PRO A 177 2.38 -1.80 21.84
CA PRO A 177 1.81 -3.10 22.23
C PRO A 177 2.87 -3.97 22.91
N LYS A 178 2.47 -4.81 23.89
CA LYS A 178 3.41 -5.63 24.66
C LYS A 178 4.16 -6.60 23.75
N GLU A 179 3.43 -7.17 22.80
CA GLU A 179 3.89 -8.12 21.79
C GLU A 179 4.93 -7.46 20.87
N ALA A 180 4.60 -6.28 20.35
CA ALA A 180 5.51 -5.48 19.52
C ALA A 180 6.79 -5.11 20.30
N ARG A 181 6.66 -4.69 21.57
CA ARG A 181 7.82 -4.39 22.42
C ARG A 181 8.69 -5.63 22.64
N GLN A 182 8.09 -6.80 22.83
CA GLN A 182 8.83 -8.03 23.08
C GLN A 182 9.69 -8.41 21.87
N GLN A 183 9.14 -8.31 20.66
CA GLN A 183 9.88 -8.56 19.42
C GLN A 183 11.05 -7.58 19.24
N LEU A 184 10.84 -6.28 19.54
CA LEU A 184 11.90 -5.28 19.47
C LEU A 184 13.03 -5.54 20.50
N LEU A 185 12.67 -5.98 21.71
CA LEU A 185 13.63 -6.36 22.75
C LEU A 185 14.41 -7.63 22.39
N ASP A 186 13.77 -8.59 21.74
CA ASP A 186 14.40 -9.81 21.26
C ASP A 186 15.40 -9.52 20.14
N TRP A 187 15.05 -8.65 19.18
CA TRP A 187 16.03 -8.19 18.20
C TRP A 187 17.20 -7.46 18.89
N TRP A 188 16.90 -6.60 19.85
CA TRP A 188 17.88 -5.84 20.61
C TRP A 188 18.88 -6.71 21.37
N SER A 189 18.42 -7.77 22.05
CA SER A 189 19.30 -8.65 22.83
C SER A 189 20.33 -9.37 21.94
N ARG A 190 19.89 -9.79 20.74
CA ARG A 190 20.75 -10.41 19.72
C ARG A 190 21.79 -9.44 19.15
N HIS A 191 21.48 -8.15 19.08
CA HIS A 191 22.32 -7.11 18.47
C HIS A 191 22.84 -6.07 19.48
N HIS A 192 22.92 -6.41 20.76
CA HIS A 192 23.23 -5.42 21.81
C HIS A 192 24.63 -4.79 21.67
N LYS A 193 25.57 -5.47 21.00
CA LYS A 193 26.91 -4.94 20.68
C LYS A 193 26.84 -3.79 19.67
N TRP A 194 26.04 -3.95 18.62
CA TRP A 194 25.84 -2.97 17.54
C TRP A 194 24.35 -2.82 17.19
N PRO A 195 23.58 -2.07 18.01
CA PRO A 195 22.12 -2.00 17.88
C PRO A 195 21.67 -0.98 16.82
N TYR A 196 22.18 -1.14 15.59
CA TYR A 196 21.85 -0.34 14.42
C TYR A 196 21.25 -1.24 13.34
N PRO A 197 19.92 -1.45 13.34
CA PRO A 197 19.28 -2.25 12.31
C PRO A 197 19.41 -1.58 10.93
N SER A 198 19.64 -2.37 9.89
CA SER A 198 19.59 -1.92 8.50
C SER A 198 18.16 -1.50 8.10
N GLU A 199 18.01 -0.82 6.96
CA GLU A 199 16.68 -0.46 6.46
C GLU A 199 15.79 -1.66 6.19
N SER A 200 16.35 -2.76 5.65
CA SER A 200 15.62 -4.02 5.46
C SER A 200 15.19 -4.64 6.79
N GLN A 201 16.03 -4.60 7.82
CA GLN A 201 15.68 -5.10 9.15
C GLN A 201 14.60 -4.24 9.81
N LYS A 202 14.64 -2.91 9.63
CA LYS A 202 13.58 -2.02 10.13
C LYS A 202 12.24 -2.29 9.44
N LEU A 203 12.24 -2.57 8.14
CA LEU A 203 11.04 -2.95 7.40
C LEU A 203 10.46 -4.27 7.89
N ALA A 204 11.31 -5.30 8.06
CA ALA A 204 10.87 -6.59 8.60
C ALA A 204 10.30 -6.47 10.03
N LEU A 205 10.90 -5.62 10.88
CA LEU A 205 10.40 -5.32 12.22
C LEU A 205 9.08 -4.56 12.19
N ALA A 206 8.90 -3.60 11.27
CA ALA A 206 7.64 -2.90 11.07
C ALA A 206 6.50 -3.87 10.69
N GLU A 207 6.77 -4.75 9.73
CA GLU A 207 5.81 -5.76 9.25
C GLU A 207 5.39 -6.74 10.37
N SER A 208 6.37 -7.30 11.08
CA SER A 208 6.12 -8.29 12.15
C SER A 208 5.47 -7.70 13.41
N THR A 209 5.75 -6.44 13.74
CA THR A 209 5.20 -5.77 14.93
C THR A 209 3.90 -5.02 14.66
N GLY A 210 3.57 -4.78 13.38
CA GLY A 210 2.47 -3.90 12.96
C GLY A 210 2.66 -2.44 13.37
N LEU A 211 3.92 -2.00 13.50
CA LEU A 211 4.29 -0.62 13.82
C LEU A 211 4.79 0.11 12.57
N ASP A 212 4.60 1.42 12.53
CA ASP A 212 5.17 2.23 11.46
C ASP A 212 6.70 2.27 11.56
N GLN A 213 7.39 2.34 10.43
CA GLN A 213 8.86 2.43 10.40
C GLN A 213 9.40 3.62 11.22
N LYS A 214 8.64 4.72 11.32
CA LYS A 214 8.95 5.86 12.20
C LYS A 214 8.92 5.47 13.68
N GLN A 215 7.96 4.64 14.10
CA GLN A 215 7.85 4.14 15.47
C GLN A 215 9.01 3.19 15.80
N ILE A 216 9.39 2.32 14.86
CA ILE A 216 10.57 1.45 14.95
C ILE A 216 11.84 2.28 15.14
N ASN A 217 12.07 3.27 14.27
CA ASN A 217 13.23 4.17 14.35
C ASN A 217 13.30 4.89 15.70
N ASN A 218 12.19 5.50 16.12
CA ASN A 218 12.12 6.20 17.41
C ASN A 218 12.35 5.27 18.60
N TRP A 219 11.89 4.02 18.52
CA TRP A 219 12.13 3.04 19.57
C TRP A 219 13.62 2.71 19.68
N PHE A 220 14.30 2.40 18.58
CA PHE A 220 15.73 2.07 18.61
C PHE A 220 16.61 3.25 19.05
N ILE A 221 16.28 4.48 18.63
CA ILE A 221 16.97 5.68 19.11
C ILE A 221 16.83 5.82 20.62
N ASN A 222 15.61 5.72 21.15
CA ASN A 222 15.36 5.83 22.58
C ASN A 222 15.96 4.66 23.37
N GLN A 223 15.95 3.45 22.81
CA GLN A 223 16.48 2.26 23.44
C GLN A 223 18.01 2.36 23.55
N ARG A 224 18.71 2.81 22.49
CA ARG A 224 20.15 3.13 22.54
C ARG A 224 20.45 4.19 23.60
N LYS A 225 19.72 5.31 23.58
CA LYS A 225 19.93 6.39 24.55
C LYS A 225 19.80 5.93 26.01
N ARG A 226 18.92 4.97 26.29
CA ARG A 226 18.63 4.49 27.66
C ARG A 226 19.48 3.30 28.10
N HIS A 227 19.86 2.42 27.18
CA HIS A 227 20.36 1.09 27.52
C HIS A 227 21.65 0.68 26.80
N TRP A 228 22.11 1.44 25.81
CA TRP A 228 23.38 1.14 25.15
C TRP A 228 24.52 1.91 25.83
N LYS A 229 25.44 1.14 26.42
CA LYS A 229 26.73 1.63 26.89
C LYS A 229 27.79 0.99 25.99
N PRO A 230 28.57 1.76 25.22
CA PRO A 230 29.71 1.20 24.50
C PRO A 230 30.64 0.56 25.55
N SER A 231 30.94 -0.73 25.39
CA SER A 231 31.95 -1.40 26.23
C SER A 231 33.32 -0.73 26.03
N GLU A 232 34.21 -0.83 27.03
CA GLU A 232 35.57 -0.27 26.99
C GLU A 232 36.36 -0.70 25.73
N ASP A 233 36.14 -1.92 25.22
CA ASP A 233 36.73 -2.42 23.95
C ASP A 233 36.32 -1.63 22.70
N MET A 234 35.20 -0.88 22.73
CA MET A 234 34.77 0.00 21.63
C MET A 234 35.26 1.44 21.79
N GLN A 235 35.78 1.83 22.95
CA GLN A 235 36.38 3.16 23.13
C GLN A 235 37.72 3.26 22.38
N PHE A 236 38.40 2.14 22.15
CA PHE A 236 39.69 2.09 21.47
C PHE A 236 39.63 2.41 19.97
N VAL A 237 38.48 2.25 19.32
CA VAL A 237 38.36 2.49 17.85
C VAL A 237 38.17 3.99 17.52
N VAL A 238 37.88 4.85 18.51
CA VAL A 238 37.57 6.28 18.28
C VAL A 238 38.67 7.21 18.84
N MET A 239 39.79 6.67 19.33
CA MET A 239 40.97 7.48 19.65
C MET A 239 42.24 6.82 19.12
N ASP A 240 42.57 7.12 17.86
CA ASP A 240 43.96 7.41 17.53
C ASP A 240 44.03 8.48 16.43
N ALA A 241 44.16 9.73 16.87
CA ALA A 241 44.54 10.87 16.03
C ALA A 241 46.02 11.24 16.26
N GLY A 242 46.84 10.32 16.77
CA GLY A 242 48.14 10.61 17.35
C GLY A 242 49.31 9.70 16.93
N HIS A 243 49.14 8.70 16.05
CA HIS A 243 50.27 7.94 15.53
C HIS A 243 50.40 7.97 13.99
N PRO A 244 51.44 8.65 13.46
CA PRO A 244 51.83 8.54 12.06
C PRO A 244 52.65 7.27 11.86
N HIS A 245 52.36 6.56 10.76
CA HIS A 245 53.05 5.40 10.18
C HIS A 245 52.57 3.99 10.56
N TYR A 246 52.67 3.14 9.52
CA TYR A 246 52.24 1.73 9.33
C TYR A 246 50.79 1.61 8.78
N TYR A 247 50.52 1.21 7.53
CA TYR A 247 51.34 0.49 6.55
C TYR A 247 50.68 0.56 5.14
N MET A 248 51.51 0.84 4.13
CA MET A 248 51.47 0.48 2.69
C MET A 248 50.19 0.80 1.88
N ASP A 249 50.23 1.75 0.94
CA ASP A 249 50.87 1.63 -0.38
C ASP A 249 50.32 0.45 -1.20
N ASN A 250 49.24 0.73 -1.94
CA ASN A 250 48.96 0.11 -3.24
C ASN A 250 47.71 0.73 -3.88
N VAL A 251 47.84 1.88 -4.56
CA VAL A 251 47.05 2.16 -5.76
C VAL A 251 47.90 3.04 -6.67
N MET A 252 48.45 2.40 -7.71
CA MET A 252 48.91 3.07 -8.91
C MET A 252 47.87 4.10 -9.37
N GLY A 253 48.33 5.35 -9.52
CA GLY A 253 47.89 6.27 -10.56
C GLY A 253 46.43 6.69 -10.52
N ASN A 254 46.17 7.89 -10.00
CA ASN A 254 45.27 8.77 -10.73
C ASN A 254 45.85 10.18 -10.83
N PRO A 255 45.94 10.75 -12.05
CA PRO A 255 46.45 12.08 -12.32
C PRO A 255 45.34 13.11 -12.06
N PHE A 256 45.67 14.39 -12.21
CA PHE A 256 44.83 15.60 -12.07
C PHE A 256 44.98 16.36 -10.74
N PRO A 257 45.81 17.41 -10.72
CA PRO A 257 45.79 18.43 -9.68
C PRO A 257 44.65 19.42 -10.00
N MET A 258 43.80 19.73 -9.02
CA MET A 258 42.89 20.87 -9.13
C MET A 258 43.28 21.92 -8.09
N ASP A 259 44.01 22.90 -8.62
CA ASP A 259 44.17 24.24 -8.11
C ASP A 259 42.79 24.88 -7.88
N PHE A 260 42.55 25.35 -6.65
CA PHE A 260 41.47 26.28 -6.36
C PHE A 260 42.07 27.57 -5.80
N SER A 261 42.35 28.47 -6.73
CA SER A 261 42.46 29.90 -6.49
C SER A 261 41.17 30.40 -5.85
N HIS A 262 41.21 30.74 -4.55
CA HIS A 262 40.17 31.53 -3.90
C HIS A 262 40.57 33.01 -3.91
N THR A 263 39.76 33.79 -4.63
CA THR A 263 39.78 35.26 -4.63
C THR A 263 38.70 35.76 -3.67
N LEU A 264 38.94 36.95 -3.09
CA LEU A 264 38.05 37.80 -2.28
C LEU A 264 37.97 37.38 -0.80
N LEU A 265 38.30 38.21 0.19
CA LEU A 265 38.31 39.68 0.30
C LEU A 265 39.32 40.08 1.41
#